data_AF-A0A962SQJ9-F1
#
_entry.id   AF-A0A962SQJ9-F1
#
_cell.length_a   1.000
_cell.length_b   1.000
_cell.length_c   1.000
_cell.angle_alpha   90.00
_cell.angle_beta   90.00
_cell.angle_gamma   90.00
#
_symmetry.space_group_name_H-M   'P 1'
#
loop_
_entity.id
_entity.type
_entity.pdbx_description
1 polymer ?
#
loop_
_entity_poly.entity_id
_entity_poly.type
_entity_poly.pdbx_seq_one_letter_code
_entity_poly.pdbx_strand_id
1 'polypeptide(L)'
;SVSANEPVDPNNTQSQITNTTNVHTSLLPIEKARAEVWGLSETEWRRYRSLMEGIRGSISPSTISPIEVLGIHAEDAAERNRYAETWARMMREDVARILAFQHAYDEAGRRLFPGEQLIDPNRLPQNNPKSLDLSSEDRVLFFTRPDCFHCDRLLARLLSRIDEVAGIDIYLADIDAGDEVAVRA
;
A
#
# COMPACT_ATOMS: atom_id res chain seq x y z
N SER A 1 -72.38 17.59 -48.36
CA SER A 1 -71.43 17.30 -49.46
C SER A 1 -70.28 18.30 -49.41
N VAL A 2 -69.15 17.94 -48.78
CA VAL A 2 -67.81 18.56 -48.91
C VAL A 2 -66.84 17.47 -48.41
N SER A 3 -66.21 16.71 -49.32
CA SER A 3 -64.87 16.85 -49.93
C SER A 3 -63.71 16.42 -49.02
N ALA A 4 -62.87 15.54 -49.56
CA ALA A 4 -61.97 14.61 -48.88
C ALA A 4 -60.55 15.18 -48.60
N ASN A 5 -59.90 14.62 -47.57
CA ASN A 5 -58.47 14.77 -47.27
C ASN A 5 -57.60 14.04 -48.31
N GLU A 6 -56.51 14.67 -48.73
CA GLU A 6 -55.37 14.01 -49.41
C GLU A 6 -54.40 13.39 -48.37
N PRO A 7 -53.68 12.30 -48.72
CA PRO A 7 -52.73 11.65 -47.83
C PRO A 7 -51.32 12.29 -47.93
N VAL A 8 -50.65 12.40 -46.78
CA VAL A 8 -49.24 12.84 -46.67
C VAL A 8 -48.31 11.64 -46.89
N ASP A 9 -47.36 11.80 -47.81
CA ASP A 9 -46.35 10.81 -48.22
C ASP A 9 -45.29 10.56 -47.11
N PRO A 10 -44.96 9.31 -46.72
CA PRO A 10 -44.16 9.02 -45.53
C PRO A 10 -42.67 8.74 -45.82
N ASN A 11 -42.02 9.47 -46.73
CA ASN A 11 -40.62 9.17 -47.07
C ASN A 11 -39.77 10.42 -47.33
N ASN A 12 -39.38 11.13 -46.27
CA ASN A 12 -38.11 11.85 -46.27
C ASN A 12 -37.58 12.16 -44.86
N THR A 13 -37.02 11.15 -44.20
CA THR A 13 -36.12 11.38 -43.06
C THR A 13 -34.91 10.47 -43.19
N GLN A 14 -33.99 10.82 -44.09
CA GLN A 14 -32.64 10.24 -44.04
C GLN A 14 -31.91 10.84 -42.84
N SER A 15 -31.91 10.10 -41.73
CA SER A 15 -30.99 10.32 -40.62
C SER A 15 -29.56 10.08 -41.12
N GLN A 16 -28.79 11.14 -41.28
CA GLN A 16 -27.35 11.04 -41.45
C GLN A 16 -26.76 10.47 -40.16
N ILE A 17 -26.31 9.20 -40.22
CA ILE A 17 -25.46 8.63 -39.19
C ILE A 17 -24.11 9.33 -39.33
N THR A 18 -23.89 10.34 -38.50
CA THR A 18 -22.58 10.96 -38.35
C THR A 18 -21.67 9.92 -37.70
N ASN A 19 -20.84 9.26 -38.52
CA ASN A 19 -19.71 8.48 -38.03
C ASN A 19 -18.80 9.44 -37.26
N THR A 20 -18.90 9.43 -35.93
CA THR A 20 -17.95 10.11 -35.04
C THR A 20 -16.62 9.39 -35.15
N THR A 21 -15.78 9.88 -36.06
CA THR A 21 -14.35 9.59 -36.06
C THR A 21 -13.81 9.92 -34.66
N ASN A 22 -13.30 8.91 -33.95
CA ASN A 22 -12.60 9.07 -32.67
C ASN A 22 -11.41 10.03 -32.89
N VAL A 23 -11.64 11.32 -32.69
CA VAL A 23 -10.56 12.30 -32.64
C VAL A 23 -9.78 11.98 -31.37
N HIS A 24 -8.57 11.46 -31.55
CA HIS A 24 -7.56 11.38 -30.49
C HIS A 24 -7.21 12.80 -30.06
N THR A 25 -8.05 13.40 -29.21
CA THR A 25 -7.75 14.67 -28.56
C THR A 25 -6.58 14.41 -27.60
N SER A 26 -5.43 15.05 -27.89
CA SER A 26 -4.28 15.04 -26.99
C SER A 26 -4.70 15.47 -25.59
N LEU A 27 -4.12 14.86 -24.57
CA LEU A 27 -4.34 15.26 -23.18
C LEU A 27 -3.94 16.73 -22.95
N LEU A 28 -4.66 17.41 -22.05
CA LEU A 28 -4.27 18.73 -21.58
C LEU A 28 -2.92 18.64 -20.85
N PRO A 29 -2.09 19.71 -20.80
CA PRO A 29 -0.78 19.65 -20.16
C PRO A 29 -0.81 19.18 -18.70
N ILE A 30 -1.83 19.59 -17.94
CA ILE A 30 -2.01 19.15 -16.54
C ILE A 30 -2.32 17.66 -16.42
N GLU A 31 -3.00 17.09 -17.42
CA GLU A 31 -3.34 15.67 -17.45
C GLU A 31 -2.13 14.82 -17.81
N LYS A 32 -1.27 15.31 -18.71
CA LYS A 32 0.01 14.69 -19.02
C LYS A 32 0.91 14.66 -17.78
N ALA A 33 1.07 15.80 -17.10
CA ALA A 33 1.86 15.88 -15.88
C ALA A 33 1.32 14.93 -14.78
N ARG A 34 -0.01 14.81 -14.65
CA ARG A 34 -0.59 13.84 -13.71
C ARG A 34 -0.31 12.40 -14.13
N ALA A 35 -0.46 12.06 -15.40
CA ALA A 35 -0.15 10.71 -15.90
C ALA A 35 1.32 10.34 -15.65
N GLU A 36 2.24 11.27 -15.87
CA GLU A 36 3.68 11.09 -15.65
C GLU A 36 4.01 10.76 -14.19
N VAL A 37 3.36 11.41 -13.21
CA VAL A 37 3.55 11.10 -11.77
C VAL A 37 3.21 9.64 -11.45
N TRP A 38 2.27 9.06 -12.19
CA TRP A 38 1.86 7.67 -12.06
C TRP A 38 2.62 6.72 -13.01
N GLY A 39 3.57 7.23 -13.81
CA GLY A 39 4.26 6.45 -14.83
C GLY A 39 3.33 5.89 -15.92
N LEU A 40 2.20 6.56 -16.17
CA LEU A 40 1.17 6.13 -17.13
C LEU A 40 1.33 6.85 -18.47
N SER A 41 1.10 6.12 -19.54
CA SER A 41 0.94 6.67 -20.89
C SER A 41 -0.35 7.48 -21.04
N GLU A 42 -0.42 8.32 -22.09
CA GLU A 42 -1.64 9.09 -22.38
C GLU A 42 -2.86 8.18 -22.65
N THR A 43 -2.64 6.97 -23.17
CA THR A 43 -3.68 5.97 -23.40
C THR A 43 -4.21 5.41 -22.10
N GLU A 44 -3.33 5.04 -21.17
CA GLU A 44 -3.71 4.52 -19.86
C GLU A 44 -4.43 5.58 -19.02
N TRP A 45 -3.95 6.82 -19.06
CA TRP A 45 -4.61 7.93 -18.38
C TRP A 45 -6.04 8.18 -18.88
N ARG A 46 -6.26 8.08 -20.19
CA ARG A 46 -7.62 8.19 -20.77
C ARG A 46 -8.51 7.02 -20.36
N ARG A 47 -7.99 5.80 -20.37
CA ARG A 47 -8.73 4.61 -19.91
C ARG A 47 -9.11 4.75 -18.44
N TYR A 48 -8.18 5.18 -17.59
CA TYR A 48 -8.45 5.51 -16.19
C TYR A 48 -9.62 6.49 -16.04
N ARG A 49 -9.59 7.63 -16.76
CA ARG A 49 -10.68 8.61 -16.67
C ARG A 49 -12.02 8.06 -17.11
N SER A 50 -12.05 7.33 -18.23
CA SER A 50 -13.28 6.71 -18.72
C SER A 50 -13.85 5.69 -17.73
N LEU A 51 -12.99 4.92 -17.04
CA LEU A 51 -13.43 4.02 -15.98
C LEU A 51 -14.04 4.79 -14.79
N MET A 52 -13.44 5.93 -14.41
CA MET A 52 -13.93 6.78 -13.34
C MET A 52 -15.23 7.52 -13.67
N GLU A 53 -15.58 7.68 -14.95
CA GLU A 53 -16.90 8.17 -15.37
C GLU A 53 -18.01 7.11 -15.20
N GLY A 54 -17.64 5.84 -15.01
CA GLY A 54 -18.57 4.73 -14.84
C GLY A 54 -18.76 4.27 -13.38
N ILE A 55 -19.25 3.03 -13.23
CA ILE A 55 -19.54 2.42 -11.91
C ILE A 55 -18.34 2.49 -10.97
N ARG A 56 -17.12 2.28 -11.48
CA ARG A 56 -15.90 2.34 -10.68
C ARG A 56 -15.78 3.65 -9.92
N GLY A 57 -16.02 4.79 -10.58
CA GLY A 57 -15.96 6.10 -9.91
C GLY A 57 -17.08 6.30 -8.90
N SER A 58 -18.24 5.68 -9.11
CA SER A 58 -19.37 5.78 -8.17
C SER A 58 -19.20 4.94 -6.90
N ILE A 59 -18.44 3.85 -6.97
CA ILE A 59 -18.29 2.89 -5.84
C ILE A 59 -16.93 2.99 -5.13
N SER A 60 -16.00 3.79 -5.63
CA SER A 60 -14.66 3.92 -5.06
C SER A 60 -14.54 5.16 -4.20
N PRO A 61 -13.66 5.17 -3.19
CA PRO A 61 -13.26 6.41 -2.53
C PRO A 61 -12.73 7.42 -3.56
N SER A 62 -12.93 8.71 -3.30
CA SER A 62 -12.40 9.80 -4.16
C SER A 62 -10.87 9.82 -4.24
N THR A 63 -10.20 9.07 -3.37
CA THR A 63 -8.74 8.96 -3.26
C THR A 63 -8.16 7.70 -3.93
N ILE A 64 -8.97 6.86 -4.59
CA ILE A 64 -8.45 5.67 -5.27
C ILE A 64 -7.42 6.06 -6.34
N SER A 65 -6.27 5.39 -6.37
CA SER A 65 -5.22 5.75 -7.32
C SER A 65 -5.55 5.30 -8.74
N PRO A 66 -5.04 6.00 -9.78
CA PRO A 66 -5.16 5.57 -11.17
C PRO A 66 -4.61 4.16 -11.43
N ILE A 67 -3.52 3.78 -10.78
CA ILE A 67 -2.92 2.45 -10.92
C ILE A 67 -3.81 1.36 -10.31
N GLU A 68 -4.42 1.60 -9.15
CA GLU A 68 -5.38 0.66 -8.56
C GLU A 68 -6.60 0.49 -9.46
N VAL A 69 -7.15 1.59 -10.00
CA VAL A 69 -8.27 1.54 -10.95
C VAL A 69 -7.92 0.68 -12.16
N LEU A 70 -6.78 0.95 -12.80
CA LEU A 70 -6.32 0.22 -13.97
C LEU A 70 -6.00 -1.25 -13.64
N GLY A 71 -5.40 -1.53 -12.49
CA GLY A 71 -5.09 -2.89 -12.02
C GLY A 71 -6.34 -3.73 -11.78
N ILE A 72 -7.38 -3.17 -11.14
CA ILE A 72 -8.64 -3.91 -10.93
C ILE A 72 -9.34 -4.15 -12.27
N HIS A 73 -9.26 -3.20 -13.21
CA HIS A 73 -9.86 -3.29 -14.55
C HIS A 73 -8.93 -3.81 -15.64
N ALA A 74 -7.80 -4.43 -15.28
CA ALA A 74 -6.85 -4.95 -16.26
C ALA A 74 -7.50 -5.99 -17.16
N GLU A 75 -7.22 -5.91 -18.46
CA GLU A 75 -7.77 -6.76 -19.53
C GLU A 75 -7.25 -8.20 -19.41
N ASP A 76 -6.01 -8.36 -18.95
CA ASP A 76 -5.37 -9.66 -18.76
C ASP A 76 -4.47 -9.70 -17.52
N ALA A 77 -3.87 -10.86 -17.26
CA ALA A 77 -2.99 -11.08 -16.11
C ALA A 77 -1.65 -10.34 -16.23
N ALA A 78 -1.13 -10.15 -17.44
CA ALA A 78 0.14 -9.47 -17.65
C ALA A 78 0.00 -7.96 -17.36
N GLU A 79 -1.08 -7.35 -17.85
CA GLU A 79 -1.43 -5.96 -17.55
C GLU A 79 -1.63 -5.78 -16.04
N ARG A 80 -2.35 -6.70 -15.40
CA ARG A 80 -2.60 -6.67 -13.94
C ARG A 80 -1.30 -6.72 -13.14
N ASN A 81 -0.39 -7.63 -13.50
CA ASN A 81 0.90 -7.78 -12.84
C ASN A 81 1.77 -6.52 -13.02
N ARG A 82 1.80 -5.94 -14.22
CA ARG A 82 2.54 -4.70 -14.48
C ARG A 82 2.09 -3.54 -13.59
N TYR A 83 0.77 -3.35 -13.43
CA TYR A 83 0.24 -2.32 -12.52
C TYR A 83 0.55 -2.64 -11.06
N ALA A 84 0.40 -3.89 -10.64
CA ALA A 84 0.71 -4.32 -9.28
C ALA A 84 2.19 -4.09 -8.91
N GLU A 85 3.11 -4.43 -9.82
CA GLU A 85 4.54 -4.18 -9.62
C GLU A 85 4.87 -2.69 -9.59
N THR A 86 4.22 -1.88 -10.42
CA THR A 86 4.40 -0.43 -10.41
C THR A 86 3.94 0.16 -9.09
N TRP A 87 2.76 -0.25 -8.60
CA TRP A 87 2.26 0.14 -7.29
C TRP A 87 3.21 -0.28 -6.15
N ALA A 88 3.69 -1.52 -6.18
CA ALA A 88 4.61 -2.04 -5.16
C ALA A 88 5.92 -1.24 -5.09
N ARG A 89 6.50 -0.86 -6.24
CA ARG A 89 7.69 0.00 -6.28
C ARG A 89 7.44 1.39 -5.70
N MET A 90 6.34 2.04 -6.10
CA MET A 90 5.96 3.35 -5.57
C MET A 90 5.76 3.32 -4.05
N MET A 91 5.04 2.31 -3.54
CA MET A 91 4.83 2.15 -2.10
C MET A 91 6.13 1.87 -1.35
N ARG A 92 7.06 1.12 -1.94
CA ARG A 92 8.39 0.91 -1.35
C ARG A 92 9.17 2.21 -1.20
N GLU A 93 9.13 3.08 -2.22
CA GLU A 93 9.78 4.39 -2.17
C GLU A 93 9.11 5.32 -1.15
N ASP A 94 7.78 5.32 -1.08
CA ASP A 94 7.02 6.12 -0.11
C ASP A 94 7.31 5.69 1.32
N VAL A 95 7.33 4.38 1.61
CA VAL A 95 7.71 3.83 2.91
C VAL A 95 9.11 4.28 3.33
N ALA A 96 10.07 4.34 2.39
CA ALA A 96 11.42 4.82 2.70
C ALA A 96 11.40 6.32 3.11
N ARG A 97 10.56 7.15 2.49
CA ARG A 97 10.40 8.57 2.84
C ARG A 97 9.69 8.74 4.19
N ILE A 98 8.65 7.95 4.43
CA ILE A 98 7.93 7.94 5.71
C ILE A 98 8.89 7.55 6.84
N LEU A 99 9.72 6.52 6.64
CA LEU A 99 10.70 6.09 7.64
C LEU A 99 11.76 7.17 7.90
N ALA A 100 12.28 7.81 6.85
CA ALA A 100 13.21 8.92 6.99
C ALA A 100 12.60 10.08 7.79
N PHE A 101 11.33 10.39 7.54
CA PHE A 101 10.60 11.41 8.30
C PHE A 101 10.37 10.98 9.76
N GLN A 102 10.01 9.72 10.00
CA GLN A 102 9.82 9.18 11.35
C GLN A 102 11.10 9.31 12.17
N HIS A 103 12.26 8.96 11.61
CA HIS A 103 13.55 9.13 12.31
C HIS A 103 13.81 10.60 12.68
N ALA A 104 13.55 11.53 11.75
CA ALA A 104 13.70 12.96 12.01
C ALA A 104 12.71 13.47 13.06
N TYR A 105 11.48 12.95 13.07
CA TYR A 105 10.46 13.24 14.08
C TYR A 105 10.89 12.75 15.47
N ASP A 106 11.42 11.53 15.57
CA ASP A 106 11.91 10.95 16.82
C ASP A 106 13.10 11.75 17.38
N GLU A 107 14.04 12.16 16.53
CA GLU A 107 15.16 13.00 16.93
C GLU A 107 14.70 14.38 17.41
N ALA A 108 13.75 15.00 16.69
CA ALA A 108 13.14 16.25 17.11
C ALA A 108 12.44 16.09 18.47
N GLY A 109 11.73 14.99 18.70
CA GLY A 109 11.12 14.64 19.98
C GLY A 109 12.13 14.61 21.12
N ARG A 110 13.23 13.87 20.98
CA ARG A 110 14.29 13.80 22.01
C ARG A 110 14.90 15.16 22.34
N ARG A 111 15.09 16.00 21.32
CA ARG A 111 15.68 17.34 21.49
C ARG A 111 14.71 18.33 22.13
N LEU A 112 13.44 18.30 21.75
CA LEU A 112 12.43 19.24 22.21
C LEU A 112 11.81 18.84 23.56
N PHE A 113 11.76 17.54 23.86
CA PHE A 113 11.11 16.96 25.04
C PHE A 113 12.00 15.92 25.75
N PRO A 114 13.20 16.30 26.24
CA PRO A 114 14.20 15.35 26.75
C PRO A 114 13.81 14.60 28.05
N GLY A 115 12.77 15.06 28.76
CA GLY A 115 12.27 14.43 29.99
C GLY A 115 11.03 13.57 29.82
N GLU A 116 10.46 13.52 28.61
CA GLU A 116 9.25 12.75 28.34
C GLU A 116 9.64 11.29 28.03
N GLN A 117 9.39 10.40 29.00
CA GLN A 117 9.64 8.98 28.82
C GLN A 117 8.50 8.35 28.02
N LEU A 118 8.85 7.63 26.95
CA LEU A 118 7.87 6.90 26.13
C LEU A 118 7.18 5.77 26.92
N ILE A 119 7.91 5.18 27.88
CA ILE A 119 7.42 4.13 28.77
C ILE A 119 7.66 4.58 30.20
N ASP A 120 6.62 4.57 31.03
CA ASP A 120 6.77 4.72 32.48
C ASP A 120 7.09 3.35 33.10
N PRO A 121 8.34 3.10 33.54
CA PRO A 121 8.75 1.82 34.08
C PRO A 121 7.98 1.41 35.34
N ASN A 122 7.38 2.36 36.07
CA ASN A 122 6.59 2.06 37.26
C ASN A 122 5.23 1.42 36.93
N ARG A 123 4.80 1.50 35.67
CA ARG A 123 3.56 0.88 35.19
C ARG A 123 3.82 -0.48 34.53
N LEU A 124 5.07 -0.89 34.40
CA LEU A 124 5.40 -2.23 33.93
C LEU A 124 5.05 -3.26 35.02
N PRO A 125 4.58 -4.47 34.63
CA PRO A 125 4.40 -5.56 35.58
C PRO A 125 5.72 -5.82 36.32
N GLN A 126 5.67 -5.78 37.65
CA GLN A 126 6.82 -6.17 38.47
C GLN A 126 7.18 -7.62 38.13
N ASN A 127 8.44 -7.87 37.77
CA ASN A 127 8.98 -9.21 37.55
C ASN A 127 8.83 -10.02 38.83
N ASN A 128 7.70 -10.69 39.00
CA ASN A 128 7.56 -11.73 39.98
C ASN A 128 8.20 -12.96 39.34
N PRO A 129 9.28 -13.52 39.89
CA PRO A 129 9.90 -14.73 39.36
C PRO A 129 9.01 -15.93 39.67
N LYS A 130 7.81 -15.96 39.07
CA LYS A 130 7.08 -17.20 38.87
C LYS A 130 7.90 -17.99 37.87
N SER A 131 8.05 -19.29 38.13
CA SER A 131 8.52 -20.21 37.11
C SER A 131 7.78 -19.90 35.82
N LEU A 132 8.53 -19.73 34.73
CA LEU A 132 7.96 -19.65 33.39
C LEU A 132 7.45 -21.07 33.08
N ASP A 133 6.25 -21.39 33.58
CA ASP A 133 5.50 -22.57 33.14
C ASP A 133 4.95 -22.21 31.76
N LEU A 134 5.83 -22.30 30.77
CA LEU A 134 5.51 -22.10 29.37
C LEU A 134 4.58 -23.23 28.92
N SER A 135 3.53 -22.86 28.21
CA SER A 135 2.59 -23.76 27.56
C SER A 135 2.73 -23.67 26.04
N SER A 136 2.18 -24.66 25.35
CA SER A 136 2.19 -24.71 23.88
C SER A 136 1.43 -23.56 23.21
N GLU A 137 0.63 -22.78 23.96
CA GLU A 137 -0.09 -21.60 23.46
C GLU A 137 0.69 -20.30 23.70
N ASP A 138 1.78 -20.34 24.48
CA ASP A 138 2.55 -19.14 24.81
C ASP A 138 3.47 -18.75 23.67
N ARG A 139 3.59 -17.44 23.42
CA ARG A 139 4.54 -16.88 22.47
C ARG A 139 5.60 -16.09 23.23
N VAL A 140 6.87 -16.47 23.07
CA VAL A 140 7.98 -15.85 23.80
C VAL A 140 8.56 -14.71 22.97
N LEU A 141 8.64 -13.51 23.55
CA LEU A 141 9.36 -12.37 22.96
C LEU A 141 10.76 -12.29 23.57
N PHE A 142 11.79 -12.50 22.77
CA PHE A 142 13.18 -12.50 23.20
C PHE A 142 13.91 -11.26 22.68
N PHE A 143 14.29 -10.37 23.59
CA PHE A 143 15.05 -9.16 23.27
C PHE A 143 16.55 -9.40 23.51
N THR A 144 17.36 -9.17 22.47
CA THR A 144 18.80 -9.41 22.51
C THR A 144 19.57 -8.39 21.69
N ARG A 145 20.90 -8.50 21.67
CA ARG A 145 21.80 -7.66 20.88
C ARG A 145 22.83 -8.55 20.18
N PRO A 146 23.32 -8.16 18.99
CA PRO A 146 24.52 -8.77 18.44
C PRO A 146 25.66 -8.68 19.47
N ASP A 147 26.52 -9.70 19.53
CA ASP A 147 27.67 -9.76 20.44
C ASP A 147 27.35 -9.90 21.95
N CYS A 148 26.25 -10.56 22.30
CA CYS A 148 25.92 -10.88 23.69
C CYS A 148 26.09 -12.37 24.03
N PHE A 149 27.29 -12.77 24.46
CA PHE A 149 27.60 -14.16 24.84
C PHE A 149 26.63 -14.78 25.87
N HIS A 150 26.12 -13.98 26.80
CA HIS A 150 25.11 -14.46 27.76
C HIS A 150 23.75 -14.67 27.12
N CYS A 151 23.39 -13.80 26.18
CA CYS A 151 22.15 -13.88 25.43
C CYS A 151 22.17 -15.05 24.45
N ASP A 152 23.30 -15.35 23.80
CA ASP A 152 23.43 -16.50 22.88
C ASP A 152 23.13 -17.82 23.59
N ARG A 153 23.62 -17.97 24.83
CA ARG A 153 23.32 -19.14 25.66
C ARG A 153 21.86 -19.18 26.12
N LEU A 154 21.23 -18.03 26.30
CA LEU A 154 19.81 -17.97 26.63
C LEU A 154 18.96 -18.29 25.39
N LEU A 155 19.33 -17.77 24.22
CA LEU A 155 18.71 -18.05 22.94
C LEU A 155 18.80 -19.53 22.60
N ALA A 156 19.98 -20.16 22.72
CA ALA A 156 20.16 -21.58 22.47
C ALA A 156 19.26 -22.45 23.38
N ARG A 157 19.13 -22.08 24.66
CA ARG A 157 18.20 -22.75 25.59
C ARG A 157 16.74 -22.53 25.19
N LEU A 158 16.39 -21.34 24.75
CA LEU A 158 15.02 -21.01 24.35
C LEU A 158 14.63 -21.77 23.07
N LEU A 159 15.52 -21.78 22.06
CA LEU A 159 15.32 -22.53 20.81
C LEU A 159 15.22 -24.05 21.05
N SER A 160 15.92 -24.60 22.05
CA SER A 160 15.78 -26.02 22.42
C SER A 160 14.38 -26.40 22.93
N ARG A 161 13.55 -25.40 23.26
CA ARG A 161 12.17 -25.55 23.73
C ARG A 161 11.16 -24.97 22.73
N ILE A 162 11.54 -24.73 21.48
CA ILE A 162 10.64 -24.15 20.46
C ILE A 162 9.36 -24.99 20.30
N ASP A 163 9.44 -26.31 20.47
CA ASP A 163 8.30 -27.23 20.37
C ASP A 163 7.40 -27.21 21.62
N GLU A 164 7.81 -26.56 22.70
CA GLU A 164 7.03 -26.41 23.95
C GLU A 164 6.17 -25.14 23.96
N VAL A 165 6.30 -24.27 22.94
CA VAL A 165 5.65 -22.96 22.84
C VAL A 165 5.05 -22.73 21.45
N ALA A 166 4.12 -21.78 21.33
CA ALA A 166 3.51 -21.43 20.04
C ALA A 166 4.51 -20.73 19.09
N GLY A 167 5.55 -20.10 19.63
CA GLY A 167 6.62 -19.49 18.86
C GLY A 167 7.55 -18.62 19.69
N ILE A 168 8.68 -18.27 19.09
CA ILE A 168 9.68 -17.35 19.66
C ILE A 168 9.90 -16.21 18.66
N ASP A 169 9.63 -14.98 19.06
CA ASP A 169 9.99 -13.78 18.30
C ASP A 169 11.27 -13.18 18.85
N ILE A 170 12.26 -12.95 17.99
CA ILE A 170 13.56 -12.41 18.38
C ILE A 170 13.64 -10.95 17.93
N TYR A 171 13.91 -10.07 18.89
CA TYR A 171 14.11 -8.65 18.68
C TYR A 171 15.57 -8.31 18.93
N LEU A 172 16.27 -7.86 17.89
CA LEU A 172 17.64 -7.40 17.99
C LEU A 172 17.65 -5.89 18.25
N ALA A 173 18.31 -5.48 19.33
CA ALA A 173 18.58 -4.09 19.67
C ALA A 173 20.01 -3.71 19.28
N ASP A 174 20.26 -2.41 19.20
CA ASP A 174 21.56 -1.82 18.86
C ASP A 174 22.11 -2.25 17.47
N ILE A 175 21.22 -2.44 16.48
CA ILE A 175 21.59 -2.67 15.07
C ILE A 175 21.39 -1.37 14.28
N ASP A 176 22.40 -0.99 13.51
CA ASP A 176 22.31 0.15 12.59
C ASP A 176 21.26 -0.10 11.50
N ALA A 177 20.48 0.94 11.18
CA ALA A 177 19.42 0.84 10.19
C ALA A 177 19.97 0.39 8.83
N GLY A 178 19.48 -0.74 8.32
CA GLY A 178 19.89 -1.31 7.04
C GLY A 178 21.08 -2.27 7.11
N ASP A 179 21.62 -2.57 8.30
CA ASP A 179 22.66 -3.58 8.48
C ASP A 179 22.05 -5.00 8.44
N GLU A 180 21.75 -5.48 7.23
CA GLU A 180 21.24 -6.84 7.02
C GLU A 180 22.24 -7.93 7.43
N VAL A 181 23.54 -7.62 7.49
CA VAL A 181 24.56 -8.60 7.86
C VAL A 181 24.48 -8.86 9.36
N ALA A 182 24.38 -7.81 10.18
CA ALA A 182 24.19 -7.94 11.61
C ALA A 182 22.90 -8.67 12.00
N VAL A 183 21.83 -8.55 11.19
CA VAL A 183 20.56 -9.27 11.41
C VAL A 183 20.66 -10.76 11.06
N ARG A 184 21.50 -11.13 10.09
CA ARG A 184 21.60 -12.51 9.57
C ARG A 184 22.75 -13.33 10.16
N ALA A 185 23.66 -12.70 10.90
CA ALA A 185 24.79 -13.34 11.58
C ALA A 185 24.32 -14.23 12.74
#